data_AF-A0AAC8Q6R5-F1
#
_entry.id   AF-A0AAC8Q6R5-F1
#
_cell.length_a   1.000
_cell.length_b   1.000
_cell.length_c   1.000
_cell.angle_alpha   90.00
_cell.angle_beta   90.00
_cell.angle_gamma   90.00
#
_symmetry.space_group_name_H-M   'P 1'
#
loop_
_entity.id
_entity.type
_entity.pdbx_description
1 polymer ?
#
loop_
_entity_poly.entity_id
_entity_poly.type
_entity_poly.pdbx_seq_one_letter_code
_entity_poly.pdbx_strand_id
1 'polypeptide(L)'
;MSTQKKSALDPLRVRVRRIQFTVGLGFLALVIGTALTLSLTLRLTDRIGALPSWVIDFFLAPVLRHLWVLAVLPVLCYGAARVIELRPWATALGAAATGLCFTLAIEFTSNGIEGWLEAGGLSLLLELGVVAGGVVLSQRAVVRARADSGKQETKAQQQASARKDEYAEFLREAELAGEKIAQREATKPEGEGASVQSLPLPEQPAASAAASEETSEQKTPGEPKAPAA
;
A
#
# COMPACT_ATOMS: atom_id res chain seq x y z
N MET A 1 -7.80 -41.17 -10.82
CA MET A 1 -8.54 -40.55 -9.69
C MET A 1 -7.54 -39.87 -8.75
N SER A 2 -7.30 -38.57 -8.88
CA SER A 2 -6.31 -37.85 -8.05
C SER A 2 -6.56 -36.33 -8.04
N THR A 3 -7.73 -35.89 -7.56
CA THR A 3 -8.07 -34.46 -7.43
C THR A 3 -8.57 -34.05 -6.05
N GLN A 4 -8.36 -34.87 -5.01
CA GLN A 4 -8.91 -34.60 -3.67
C GLN A 4 -7.93 -33.92 -2.67
N LYS A 5 -6.62 -33.83 -2.99
CA LYS A 5 -5.61 -33.24 -2.07
C LYS A 5 -5.46 -31.71 -2.14
N LYS A 6 -6.06 -31.03 -3.11
CA LYS A 6 -5.93 -29.55 -3.23
C LYS A 6 -6.74 -28.78 -2.18
N SER A 7 -7.89 -29.31 -1.75
CA SER A 7 -8.84 -28.59 -0.87
C SER A 7 -8.34 -28.36 0.57
N ALA A 8 -7.53 -29.27 1.13
CA ALA A 8 -7.01 -29.12 2.50
C ALA A 8 -5.75 -28.22 2.59
N LEU A 9 -5.05 -27.99 1.47
CA LEU A 9 -3.79 -27.24 1.44
C LEU A 9 -3.99 -25.74 1.16
N ASP A 10 -5.12 -25.34 0.60
CA ASP A 10 -5.45 -23.93 0.34
C ASP A 10 -5.50 -23.06 1.62
N PRO A 11 -6.15 -23.47 2.73
CA PRO A 11 -6.15 -22.65 3.95
C PRO A 11 -4.75 -22.54 4.59
N LEU A 12 -3.91 -23.58 4.44
CA LEU A 12 -2.52 -23.57 4.90
C LEU A 12 -1.68 -22.58 4.10
N ARG A 13 -1.82 -22.55 2.76
CA ARG A 13 -1.10 -21.60 1.91
C ARG A 13 -1.46 -20.15 2.23
N VAL A 14 -2.73 -19.86 2.48
CA VAL A 14 -3.18 -18.51 2.86
C VAL A 14 -2.57 -18.10 4.21
N ARG A 15 -2.55 -19.00 5.19
CA ARG A 15 -1.93 -18.74 6.51
C ARG A 15 -0.42 -18.49 6.40
N VAL A 16 0.29 -19.35 5.67
CA VAL A 16 1.74 -19.21 5.46
C VAL A 16 2.06 -17.89 4.77
N ARG A 17 1.31 -17.52 3.72
CA ARG A 17 1.51 -16.24 3.02
C ARG A 17 1.31 -15.03 3.95
N ARG A 18 0.31 -15.09 4.84
CA ARG A 18 0.05 -14.04 5.83
C ARG A 18 1.17 -13.96 6.88
N ILE A 19 1.70 -15.09 7.32
CA ILE A 19 2.85 -15.15 8.23
C ILE A 19 4.09 -14.58 7.53
N GLN A 20 4.41 -15.05 6.33
CA GLN A 20 5.54 -14.56 5.53
C GLN A 20 5.45 -13.04 5.30
N PHE A 21 4.25 -12.53 4.99
CA PHE A 21 4.02 -11.10 4.88
C PHE A 21 4.29 -10.36 6.20
N THR A 22 3.81 -10.88 7.33
CA THR A 22 4.01 -10.28 8.66
C THR A 22 5.50 -10.28 9.05
N VAL A 23 6.20 -11.38 8.79
CA VAL A 23 7.65 -11.53 9.00
C VAL A 23 8.42 -10.55 8.12
N GLY A 24 8.09 -10.51 6.82
CA GLY A 24 8.72 -9.59 5.87
C GLY A 24 8.47 -8.13 6.21
N LEU A 25 7.29 -7.79 6.72
CA LEU A 25 6.96 -6.44 7.19
C LEU A 25 7.81 -6.05 8.39
N GLY A 26 7.96 -6.94 9.37
CA GLY A 26 8.81 -6.71 10.56
C GLY A 26 10.27 -6.53 10.17
N PHE A 27 10.79 -7.40 9.29
CA PHE A 27 12.15 -7.30 8.78
C PHE A 27 12.39 -6.01 7.96
N LEU A 28 11.47 -5.66 7.07
CA LEU A 28 11.56 -4.44 6.28
C LEU A 28 11.53 -3.19 7.17
N ALA A 29 10.67 -3.19 8.19
CA ALA A 29 10.62 -2.12 9.18
C ALA A 29 11.94 -1.98 9.92
N LEU A 30 12.55 -3.09 10.32
CA LEU A 30 13.85 -3.14 10.96
C LEU A 30 14.94 -2.54 10.05
N VAL A 31 15.06 -2.99 8.80
CA VAL A 31 16.09 -2.50 7.87
C VAL A 31 15.94 -1.01 7.58
N ILE A 32 14.72 -0.55 7.30
CA ILE A 32 14.45 0.87 7.04
C ILE A 32 14.73 1.70 8.30
N GLY A 33 14.31 1.19 9.47
CA GLY A 33 14.50 1.86 10.73
C GLY A 33 15.96 1.94 11.16
N THR A 34 16.77 0.90 10.95
CA THR A 34 18.21 0.97 11.23
C THR A 34 18.92 1.96 10.33
N ALA A 35 18.57 2.02 9.04
CA ALA A 35 19.10 3.02 8.11
C ALA A 35 18.71 4.45 8.54
N LEU A 36 17.45 4.65 8.94
CA LEU A 36 16.95 5.92 9.48
C LEU A 36 17.68 6.31 10.77
N THR A 37 17.81 5.39 11.73
CA THR A 37 18.53 5.63 12.99
C THR A 37 19.97 6.01 12.72
N LEU A 38 20.70 5.29 11.86
CA LEU A 38 22.08 5.61 11.52
C LEU A 38 22.19 7.01 10.89
N SER A 39 21.30 7.33 9.95
CA SER A 39 21.25 8.64 9.31
C SER A 39 20.94 9.77 10.30
N LEU A 40 19.99 9.55 11.22
CA LEU A 40 19.65 10.50 12.27
C LEU A 40 20.83 10.70 13.22
N THR A 41 21.43 9.61 13.73
CA THR A 41 22.56 9.68 14.64
C THR A 41 23.69 10.51 14.05
N LEU A 42 24.09 10.23 12.80
CA LEU A 42 25.15 10.99 12.13
C LEU A 42 24.83 12.49 12.01
N ARG A 43 23.56 12.86 11.78
CA ARG A 43 23.15 14.26 11.70
C ARG A 43 22.98 14.94 13.05
N LEU A 44 22.65 14.17 14.08
CA LEU A 44 22.36 14.70 15.41
C LEU A 44 23.59 14.73 16.30
N THR A 45 24.66 13.95 16.03
CA THR A 45 25.89 13.95 16.83
C THR A 45 26.40 15.36 17.10
N ASP A 46 26.47 16.21 16.07
CA ASP A 46 26.96 17.59 16.19
C ASP A 46 26.04 18.50 17.01
N ARG A 47 24.75 18.15 17.12
CA ARG A 47 23.74 18.96 17.84
C ARG A 47 23.46 18.46 19.26
N ILE A 48 23.65 17.17 19.51
CA ILE A 48 23.38 16.52 20.79
C ILE A 48 24.50 16.80 21.80
N GLY A 49 25.72 17.12 21.36
CA GLY A 49 26.85 17.40 22.25
C GLY A 49 26.63 18.52 23.28
N ALA A 50 25.62 19.37 23.08
CA ALA A 50 25.24 20.43 24.02
C ALA A 50 24.20 20.01 25.08
N LEU A 51 23.60 18.81 24.95
CA LEU A 51 22.60 18.31 25.90
C LEU A 51 23.23 17.58 27.09
N PRO A 52 22.58 17.58 28.26
CA PRO A 52 23.00 16.76 29.39
C PRO A 52 22.99 15.27 29.03
N SER A 53 24.06 14.55 29.39
CA SER A 53 24.22 13.11 29.13
C SER A 53 23.05 12.28 29.63
N TRP A 54 22.50 12.60 30.80
CA TRP A 54 21.36 11.87 31.36
C TRP A 54 20.11 11.89 30.46
N VAL A 55 19.85 12.98 29.72
CA VAL A 55 18.70 13.06 28.79
C VAL A 55 18.95 12.18 27.58
N ILE A 56 20.20 12.17 27.10
CA ILE A 56 20.61 11.40 25.94
C ILE A 56 20.48 9.91 26.26
N ASP A 57 21.01 9.48 27.39
CA ASP A 57 21.06 8.07 27.75
C ASP A 57 19.68 7.50 28.12
N PHE A 58 18.83 8.27 28.82
CA PHE A 58 17.51 7.79 29.25
C PHE A 58 16.39 7.94 28.21
N PHE A 59 16.40 8.99 27.39
CA PHE A 59 15.30 9.26 26.47
C PHE A 59 15.71 9.08 25.01
N LEU A 60 16.82 9.68 24.62
CA LEU A 60 17.18 9.77 23.22
C LEU A 60 17.73 8.43 22.69
N ALA A 61 18.62 7.79 23.44
CA ALA A 61 19.24 6.53 23.05
C ALA A 61 18.22 5.40 22.89
N PRO A 62 17.27 5.15 23.82
CA PRO A 62 16.26 4.10 23.65
C PRO A 62 15.30 4.40 22.49
N VAL A 63 14.91 5.68 22.31
CA VAL A 63 14.01 6.08 21.22
C VAL A 63 14.68 5.95 19.86
N LEU A 64 15.94 6.36 19.72
CA LEU A 64 16.68 6.21 18.46
C LEU A 64 16.96 4.73 18.15
N ARG A 65 17.33 3.95 19.16
CA ARG A 65 17.60 2.51 19.05
C ARG A 65 16.34 1.73 18.61
N HIS A 66 15.17 2.08 19.14
CA HIS A 66 13.90 1.44 18.81
C HIS A 66 13.01 2.26 17.87
N LEU A 67 13.60 3.22 17.14
CA LEU A 67 12.87 4.10 16.22
C LEU A 67 12.12 3.30 15.15
N TRP A 68 12.67 2.16 14.76
CA TRP A 68 12.06 1.24 13.81
C TRP A 68 10.70 0.71 14.31
N VAL A 69 10.56 0.39 15.60
CA VAL A 69 9.29 -0.08 16.20
C VAL A 69 8.33 1.09 16.44
N LEU A 70 8.87 2.26 16.79
CA LEU A 70 8.06 3.41 17.18
C LEU A 70 7.50 4.20 16.00
N ALA A 71 8.24 4.32 14.91
CA ALA A 71 7.88 5.17 13.77
C ALA A 71 7.67 4.36 12.49
N VAL A 72 8.63 3.51 12.12
CA VAL A 72 8.61 2.82 10.82
C VAL A 72 7.54 1.72 10.80
N LEU A 73 7.49 0.89 11.84
CA LEU A 73 6.56 -0.22 11.95
C LEU A 73 5.09 0.23 11.92
N PRO A 74 4.65 1.26 12.68
CA PRO A 74 3.27 1.74 12.60
C PRO A 74 2.93 2.31 11.23
N VAL A 75 3.85 3.04 10.58
CA VAL A 75 3.64 3.61 9.24
C VAL A 75 3.47 2.50 8.19
N LEU A 76 4.35 1.49 8.23
CA LEU A 76 4.24 0.33 7.34
C LEU A 76 2.97 -0.49 7.61
N CYS A 77 2.62 -0.70 8.88
CA CYS A 77 1.38 -1.38 9.27
C CYS A 77 0.14 -0.60 8.81
N TYR A 78 0.15 0.72 8.91
CA TYR A 78 -0.91 1.60 8.40
C TYR A 78 -1.08 1.45 6.88
N GLY A 79 0.03 1.52 6.14
CA GLY A 79 0.01 1.35 4.68
C GLY A 79 -0.47 -0.04 4.26
N ALA A 80 0.06 -1.10 4.90
CA ALA A 80 -0.32 -2.47 4.62
C ALA A 80 -1.81 -2.75 4.93
N ALA A 81 -2.34 -2.18 6.02
CA ALA A 81 -3.73 -2.35 6.41
C ALA A 81 -4.74 -1.69 5.46
N ARG A 82 -4.30 -0.78 4.59
CA ARG A 82 -5.15 -0.23 3.53
C ARG A 82 -5.34 -1.18 2.35
N VAL A 83 -4.36 -2.04 2.08
CA VAL A 83 -4.34 -2.91 0.90
C VAL A 83 -4.80 -4.32 1.25
N ILE A 84 -4.47 -4.80 2.46
CA ILE A 84 -4.69 -6.19 2.85
C ILE A 84 -5.51 -6.27 4.12
N GLU A 85 -6.39 -7.26 4.16
CA GLU A 85 -7.16 -7.56 5.35
C GLU A 85 -6.32 -8.16 6.49
N LEU A 86 -5.78 -7.30 7.36
CA LEU A 86 -4.91 -7.71 8.47
C LEU A 86 -5.67 -7.74 9.82
N ARG A 87 -5.25 -8.64 10.71
CA ARG A 87 -5.70 -8.70 12.11
C ARG A 87 -4.78 -7.80 12.94
N PRO A 88 -5.28 -6.74 13.61
CA PRO A 88 -4.43 -5.71 14.22
C PRO A 88 -3.41 -6.26 15.21
N TRP A 89 -3.86 -7.09 16.15
CA TRP A 89 -3.00 -7.65 17.20
C TRP A 89 -2.01 -8.68 16.67
N ALA A 90 -2.46 -9.62 15.84
CA ALA A 90 -1.59 -10.66 15.32
C ALA A 90 -0.49 -10.09 14.40
N THR A 91 -0.82 -9.08 13.59
CA THR A 91 0.15 -8.42 12.71
C THR A 91 1.11 -7.54 13.51
N ALA A 92 0.62 -6.73 14.45
CA ALA A 92 1.49 -5.89 15.27
C ALA A 92 2.46 -6.73 16.13
N LEU A 93 1.95 -7.75 16.82
CA LEU A 93 2.79 -8.66 17.61
C LEU A 93 3.74 -9.47 16.73
N GLY A 94 3.27 -10.04 15.62
CA GLY A 94 4.10 -10.86 14.75
C GLY A 94 5.24 -10.07 14.11
N ALA A 95 4.96 -8.85 13.65
CA ALA A 95 5.96 -8.00 13.01
C ALA A 95 6.95 -7.42 14.03
N ALA A 96 6.47 -7.04 15.23
CA ALA A 96 7.36 -6.62 16.31
C ALA A 96 8.23 -7.77 16.82
N ALA A 97 7.66 -8.95 17.07
CA ALA A 97 8.39 -10.12 17.54
C ALA A 97 9.46 -10.59 16.56
N THR A 98 9.19 -10.51 15.25
CA THR A 98 10.20 -10.87 14.24
C THR A 98 11.35 -9.89 14.23
N GLY A 99 11.09 -8.58 14.18
CA GLY A 99 12.19 -7.61 14.22
C GLY A 99 12.95 -7.66 15.56
N LEU A 100 12.26 -7.90 16.67
CA LEU A 100 12.89 -8.05 17.99
C LEU A 100 13.76 -9.31 18.05
N CYS A 101 13.29 -10.43 17.51
CA CYS A 101 14.11 -11.65 17.38
C CYS A 101 15.39 -11.38 16.57
N PHE A 102 15.30 -10.62 15.48
CA PHE A 102 16.46 -10.22 14.70
C PHE A 102 17.42 -9.29 15.48
N THR A 103 16.91 -8.29 16.21
CA THR A 103 17.78 -7.42 17.03
C THR A 103 18.50 -8.22 18.11
N LEU A 104 17.79 -9.12 18.80
CA LEU A 104 18.40 -9.97 19.83
C LEU A 104 19.44 -10.91 19.23
N ALA A 105 19.20 -11.47 18.04
CA ALA A 105 20.17 -12.31 17.36
C ALA A 105 21.45 -11.54 16.99
N ILE A 106 21.31 -10.30 16.52
CA ILE A 106 22.45 -9.42 16.21
C ILE A 106 23.22 -9.08 17.49
N GLU A 107 22.54 -8.62 18.54
CA GLU A 107 23.19 -8.30 19.81
C GLU A 107 23.87 -9.49 20.45
N PHE A 108 23.23 -10.65 20.42
CA PHE A 108 23.83 -11.88 20.92
C PHE A 108 25.11 -12.22 20.17
N THR A 109 25.15 -12.00 18.84
CA THR A 109 26.34 -12.25 18.03
C THR A 109 27.43 -11.20 18.26
N SER A 110 27.06 -9.95 18.54
CA SER A 110 28.02 -8.84 18.73
C SER A 110 28.58 -8.72 20.15
N ASN A 111 27.73 -8.87 21.16
CA ASN A 111 28.05 -8.59 22.57
C ASN A 111 28.01 -9.84 23.46
N GLY A 112 27.62 -11.00 22.92
CA GLY A 112 27.49 -12.24 23.68
C GLY A 112 26.44 -12.15 24.79
N ILE A 113 26.55 -13.07 25.77
CA ILE A 113 25.68 -13.11 26.96
C ILE A 113 26.09 -12.04 27.98
N GLU A 114 27.36 -11.65 28.00
CA GLU A 114 27.92 -10.70 28.96
C GLU A 114 27.30 -9.31 28.83
N GLY A 115 27.04 -8.85 27.60
CA GLY A 115 26.37 -7.55 27.37
C GLY A 115 24.96 -7.47 27.98
N TRP A 116 24.25 -8.60 28.11
CA TRP A 116 22.91 -8.61 28.72
C TRP A 116 22.94 -8.52 30.24
N LEU A 117 23.96 -9.10 30.88
CA LEU A 117 24.14 -8.97 32.32
C LEU A 117 24.58 -7.54 32.69
N GLU A 118 25.42 -6.92 31.87
CA GLU A 118 25.91 -5.55 32.09
C GLU A 118 24.86 -4.47 31.84
N ALA A 119 23.93 -4.69 30.90
CA ALA A 119 22.87 -3.72 30.58
C ALA A 119 21.97 -3.38 31.78
N GLY A 120 21.91 -4.24 32.79
CA GLY A 120 21.13 -4.02 34.02
C GLY A 120 19.61 -4.13 33.81
N GLY A 121 18.89 -4.54 34.85
CA GLY A 121 17.45 -4.82 34.75
C GLY A 121 16.58 -3.59 34.40
N LEU A 122 17.03 -2.38 34.74
CA LEU A 122 16.27 -1.16 34.45
C LEU A 122 16.27 -0.80 32.96
N SER A 123 17.39 -0.99 32.26
CA SER A 123 17.45 -0.74 30.81
C SER A 123 16.57 -1.73 30.06
N LEU A 124 16.61 -3.02 30.44
CA LEU A 124 15.74 -4.06 29.90
C LEU A 124 14.26 -3.74 30.06
N LEU A 125 13.84 -3.23 31.23
CA LEU A 125 12.47 -2.80 31.46
C LEU A 125 12.08 -1.61 30.56
N LEU A 126 13.00 -0.66 30.38
CA LEU A 126 12.78 0.50 29.53
C LEU A 126 12.64 0.08 28.06
N GLU A 127 13.54 -0.78 27.57
CA GLU A 127 13.47 -1.35 26.23
C GLU A 127 12.16 -2.10 25.99
N LEU A 128 11.77 -2.96 26.94
CA LEU A 128 10.51 -3.68 26.88
C LEU A 128 9.31 -2.72 26.83
N GLY A 129 9.36 -1.64 27.63
CA GLY A 129 8.35 -0.59 27.63
C GLY A 129 8.25 0.13 26.28
N VAL A 130 9.39 0.47 25.67
CA VAL A 130 9.45 1.12 24.35
C VAL A 130 8.91 0.20 23.26
N VAL A 131 9.29 -1.08 23.28
CA VAL A 131 8.77 -2.09 22.35
C VAL A 131 7.26 -2.23 22.52
N ALA A 132 6.77 -2.39 23.75
CA ALA A 132 5.34 -2.52 24.02
C ALA A 132 4.58 -1.27 23.53
N GLY A 133 5.12 -0.08 23.76
CA GLY A 133 4.59 1.17 23.23
C GLY A 133 4.51 1.17 21.70
N GLY A 134 5.56 0.72 21.02
CA GLY A 134 5.59 0.59 19.56
C GLY A 134 4.59 -0.43 19.01
N VAL A 135 4.36 -1.55 19.72
CA VAL A 135 3.33 -2.54 19.40
C VAL A 135 1.93 -1.91 19.49
N VAL A 136 1.65 -1.17 20.56
CA VAL A 136 0.36 -0.48 20.75
C VAL A 136 0.15 0.59 19.67
N LEU A 137 1.18 1.36 19.32
CA LEU A 137 1.13 2.33 18.23
C LEU A 137 0.84 1.65 16.88
N SER A 138 1.51 0.53 16.60
CA SER A 138 1.29 -0.26 15.38
C SER A 138 -0.14 -0.81 15.33
N GLN A 139 -0.66 -1.32 16.46
CA GLN A 139 -2.04 -1.77 16.57
C GLN A 139 -3.03 -0.64 16.29
N ARG A 140 -2.83 0.54 16.89
CA ARG A 140 -3.68 1.72 16.66
C ARG A 140 -3.63 2.18 15.23
N ALA A 141 -2.46 2.15 14.61
CA ALA A 141 -2.27 2.48 13.21
C ALA A 141 -3.07 1.55 12.29
N VAL A 142 -3.04 0.23 12.54
CA VAL A 142 -3.86 -0.73 11.77
C VAL A 142 -5.36 -0.46 11.96
N VAL A 143 -5.82 -0.26 13.19
CA VAL A 143 -7.25 0.03 13.45
C VAL A 143 -7.70 1.30 12.74
N ARG A 144 -6.88 2.36 12.80
CA ARG A 144 -7.18 3.63 12.12
C ARG A 144 -7.20 3.48 10.60
N ALA A 145 -6.24 2.77 10.02
CA ALA A 145 -6.21 2.49 8.59
C ALA A 145 -7.50 1.78 8.13
N ARG A 146 -7.97 0.79 8.90
CA ARG A 146 -9.21 0.07 8.60
C ARG A 146 -10.44 0.95 8.68
N ALA A 147 -10.52 1.80 9.70
CA ALA A 147 -11.62 2.77 9.82
C ALA A 147 -11.67 3.73 8.62
N ASP A 148 -10.52 4.13 8.09
CA ASP A 148 -10.45 5.01 6.93
C ASP A 148 -10.74 4.28 5.61
N SER A 149 -10.32 3.03 5.45
CA SER A 149 -10.70 2.19 4.31
C SER A 149 -12.22 1.95 4.24
N GLY A 150 -12.88 1.66 5.37
CA GLY A 150 -14.33 1.50 5.41
C GLY A 150 -15.09 2.77 5.02
N LYS A 151 -14.54 3.95 5.33
CA LYS A 151 -15.09 5.24 4.85
C LYS A 151 -14.91 5.45 3.35
N GLN A 152 -13.85 4.90 2.75
CA GLN A 152 -13.64 4.99 1.30
C GLN A 152 -14.59 4.04 0.55
N GLU A 153 -14.80 2.83 1.07
CA GLU A 153 -15.75 1.87 0.49
C GLU A 153 -17.19 2.41 0.52
N THR A 154 -17.61 3.01 1.63
CA THR A 154 -18.93 3.65 1.73
C THR A 154 -19.08 4.85 0.80
N LYS A 155 -18.04 5.69 0.67
CA LYS A 155 -18.05 6.79 -0.32
C LYS A 155 -18.11 6.27 -1.76
N ALA A 156 -17.38 5.21 -2.08
CA ALA A 156 -17.41 4.59 -3.40
C ALA A 156 -18.78 3.96 -3.68
N GLN A 157 -19.41 3.33 -2.69
CA GLN A 157 -20.77 2.81 -2.79
C GLN A 157 -21.80 3.92 -2.98
N GLN A 158 -21.66 5.04 -2.27
CA GLN A 158 -22.53 6.22 -2.43
C GLN A 158 -22.37 6.86 -3.81
N GLN A 159 -21.14 6.95 -4.33
CA GLN A 159 -20.92 7.42 -5.70
C GLN A 159 -21.46 6.43 -6.74
N ALA A 160 -21.36 5.14 -6.48
CA ALA A 160 -21.93 4.11 -7.36
C ALA A 160 -23.46 4.09 -7.32
N SER A 161 -24.09 4.35 -6.17
CA SER A 161 -25.55 4.50 -6.09
C SER A 161 -26.00 5.79 -6.77
N ALA A 162 -25.34 6.92 -6.51
CA ALA A 162 -25.65 8.19 -7.18
C ALA A 162 -25.58 8.08 -8.71
N ARG A 163 -24.54 7.43 -9.25
CA ARG A 163 -24.43 7.17 -10.71
C ARG A 163 -25.52 6.25 -11.26
N LYS A 164 -26.06 5.33 -10.45
CA LYS A 164 -27.19 4.48 -10.85
C LYS A 164 -28.49 5.28 -10.88
N ASP A 165 -28.67 6.17 -9.91
CA ASP A 165 -29.84 7.03 -9.83
C ASP A 165 -29.86 8.03 -11.01
N GLU A 166 -28.72 8.66 -11.31
CA GLU A 166 -28.54 9.49 -12.51
C GLU A 166 -28.85 8.71 -13.80
N TYR A 167 -28.34 7.48 -13.93
CA TYR A 167 -28.62 6.64 -15.10
C TYR A 167 -30.09 6.24 -15.23
N ALA A 168 -30.77 5.99 -14.10
CA ALA A 168 -32.20 5.70 -14.08
C ALA A 168 -33.02 6.93 -14.50
N GLU A 169 -32.60 8.14 -14.12
CA GLU A 169 -33.21 9.38 -14.58
C GLU A 169 -33.04 9.58 -16.10
N PHE A 170 -31.85 9.33 -16.64
CA PHE A 170 -31.63 9.38 -18.09
C PHE A 170 -32.49 8.35 -18.85
N LEU A 171 -32.64 7.13 -18.33
CA LEU A 171 -33.51 6.12 -18.93
C LEU A 171 -34.97 6.56 -18.94
N ARG A 172 -35.45 7.15 -17.84
CA ARG A 172 -36.82 7.66 -17.74
C ARG A 172 -37.07 8.84 -18.67
N GLU A 173 -36.11 9.75 -18.82
CA GLU A 173 -36.21 10.85 -19.79
C GLU A 173 -36.19 10.34 -21.23
N ALA A 174 -35.39 9.30 -21.54
CA ALA A 174 -35.36 8.66 -22.84
C ALA A 174 -36.69 7.94 -23.16
N GLU A 175 -37.30 7.27 -22.20
CA GLU A 175 -38.64 6.67 -22.34
C GLU A 175 -39.70 7.73 -22.63
N LEU A 176 -39.73 8.82 -21.86
CA LEU A 176 -40.66 9.93 -22.08
C LEU A 176 -40.44 10.64 -23.43
N ALA A 177 -39.20 10.77 -23.88
CA ALA A 177 -38.88 11.30 -25.20
C ALA A 177 -39.34 10.35 -26.32
N GLY A 178 -39.13 9.04 -26.14
CA GLY A 178 -39.63 8.00 -27.04
C GLY A 178 -41.15 7.99 -27.15
N GLU A 179 -41.86 8.10 -26.03
CA GLU A 179 -43.32 8.19 -25.99
C GLU A 179 -43.84 9.45 -26.71
N LYS A 180 -43.18 10.60 -26.54
CA LYS A 180 -43.54 11.84 -27.26
C LYS A 180 -43.34 11.72 -28.77
N ILE A 181 -42.31 11.01 -29.21
CA ILE A 181 -42.08 10.73 -30.64
C ILE A 181 -43.16 9.78 -31.16
N ALA A 182 -43.45 8.69 -30.44
CA ALA A 182 -44.50 7.73 -30.82
C ALA A 182 -45.89 8.39 -30.89
N GLN A 183 -46.22 9.32 -29.99
CA GLN A 183 -47.47 10.09 -30.05
C GLN A 183 -47.51 11.05 -31.25
N ARG A 184 -46.39 11.67 -31.63
CA ARG A 184 -46.32 12.49 -32.85
C ARG A 184 -46.51 11.66 -34.11
N GLU A 185 -45.99 10.44 -34.15
CA GLU A 185 -46.18 9.52 -35.27
C GLU A 185 -47.61 8.98 -35.33
N ALA A 186 -48.22 8.63 -34.19
CA ALA A 186 -49.61 8.16 -34.12
C ALA A 186 -50.65 9.26 -34.42
N THR A 187 -50.30 10.53 -34.19
CA THR A 187 -51.16 11.69 -34.52
C THR A 187 -50.90 12.23 -35.93
N LYS A 188 -49.93 11.66 -36.66
CA LYS A 188 -49.69 12.02 -38.05
C LYS A 188 -50.74 11.33 -38.92
N PRO A 189 -51.66 12.06 -39.57
CA PRO A 189 -52.64 11.43 -40.46
C PRO A 189 -51.90 10.77 -41.64
N GLU A 190 -52.26 9.53 -41.95
CA GLU A 190 -51.87 8.85 -43.19
C GLU A 190 -52.36 9.68 -44.38
N GLY A 191 -51.47 10.46 -44.97
CA GLY A 191 -51.83 11.24 -46.16
C GLY A 191 -50.97 12.47 -46.40
N GLU A 192 -49.65 12.34 -46.47
CA GLU A 192 -48.85 13.21 -47.34
C GLU A 192 -47.51 12.56 -47.64
N GLY A 193 -47.38 12.13 -48.90
CA GLY A 193 -46.14 11.65 -49.47
C GLY A 193 -45.10 12.76 -49.57
N ALA A 194 -43.85 12.32 -49.47
CA ALA A 194 -42.65 12.95 -50.01
C ALA A 194 -42.35 14.41 -49.61
N SER A 195 -41.41 14.56 -48.69
CA SER A 195 -40.13 15.14 -49.13
C SER A 195 -38.98 14.42 -48.43
N VAL A 196 -38.21 13.71 -49.25
CA VAL A 196 -36.85 13.30 -48.92
C VAL A 196 -36.07 14.59 -48.75
N GLN A 197 -35.88 15.02 -47.50
CA GLN A 197 -34.92 16.07 -47.19
C GLN A 197 -33.55 15.40 -47.28
N SER A 198 -32.87 15.67 -48.39
CA SER A 198 -31.48 15.31 -48.63
C SER A 198 -30.60 15.76 -47.46
N LEU A 199 -30.06 14.78 -46.73
CA LEU A 199 -28.91 14.95 -45.84
C LEU A 199 -27.80 15.73 -46.55
N PRO A 200 -27.20 16.76 -45.92
CA PRO A 200 -25.89 17.22 -46.32
C PRO A 200 -24.89 16.11 -45.93
N LEU A 201 -24.31 15.49 -46.95
CA LEU A 201 -23.11 14.66 -46.88
C LEU A 201 -22.03 15.38 -46.04
N PRO A 202 -21.56 14.83 -44.90
CA PRO A 202 -20.22 15.16 -44.43
C PRO A 202 -19.25 14.38 -45.30
N GLU A 203 -18.50 15.09 -46.12
CA GLU A 203 -17.35 14.57 -46.85
C GLU A 203 -16.47 13.74 -45.92
N GLN A 204 -16.38 12.46 -46.24
CA GLN A 204 -15.37 11.55 -45.77
C GLN A 204 -14.04 11.94 -46.42
N PRO A 205 -13.02 12.42 -45.69
CA PRO A 205 -11.69 12.53 -46.27
C PRO A 205 -11.15 11.13 -46.47
N ALA A 206 -10.93 10.80 -47.74
CA ALA A 206 -10.19 9.64 -48.17
C ALA A 206 -8.83 9.58 -47.46
N ALA A 207 -8.46 8.36 -47.07
CA ALA A 207 -7.12 8.01 -46.66
C ALA A 207 -6.09 8.54 -47.67
N SER A 208 -5.23 9.45 -47.22
CA SER A 208 -3.96 9.72 -47.89
C SER A 208 -2.95 8.69 -47.38
N ALA A 209 -2.77 7.63 -48.16
CA ALA A 209 -1.60 6.79 -48.10
C ALA A 209 -0.64 7.22 -49.21
N ALA A 210 0.39 7.97 -48.84
CA ALA A 210 1.68 8.10 -49.51
C ALA A 210 2.56 8.96 -48.58
N ALA A 211 3.85 8.76 -48.41
CA ALA A 211 4.80 7.68 -48.66
C ALA A 211 6.11 8.22 -48.05
N SER A 212 6.93 7.32 -47.52
CA SER A 212 8.40 7.42 -47.47
C SER A 212 9.08 8.45 -46.55
N GLU A 213 9.75 7.93 -45.52
CA GLU A 213 11.21 7.90 -45.30
C GLU A 213 11.42 7.29 -43.90
N GLU A 214 11.78 6.02 -43.73
CA GLU A 214 13.08 5.39 -44.01
C GLU A 214 14.26 6.03 -43.23
N THR A 215 14.85 5.19 -42.37
CA THR A 215 16.28 5.19 -41.97
C THR A 215 16.74 6.02 -40.76
N SER A 216 16.85 5.35 -39.61
CA SER A 216 18.13 5.13 -38.89
C SER A 216 17.83 4.25 -37.66
N GLU A 217 18.30 3.00 -37.58
CA GLU A 217 19.64 2.65 -37.06
C GLU A 217 20.01 3.52 -35.84
N GLN A 218 20.32 3.01 -34.66
CA GLN A 218 21.28 1.94 -34.41
C GLN A 218 21.30 1.62 -32.90
N LYS A 219 21.54 0.32 -32.63
CA LYS A 219 22.39 -0.23 -31.55
C LYS A 219 21.75 -0.63 -30.21
N THR A 220 21.45 -1.92 -30.15
CA THR A 220 21.36 -2.79 -28.96
C THR A 220 22.77 -3.14 -28.40
N PRO A 221 22.88 -3.97 -27.34
CA PRO A 221 23.44 -3.66 -26.02
C PRO A 221 24.91 -4.08 -25.83
N GLY A 222 25.57 -3.54 -24.81
CA GLY A 222 26.91 -3.95 -24.40
C GLY A 222 26.98 -4.26 -22.90
N GLU A 223 26.84 -5.53 -22.56
CA GLU A 223 27.36 -6.15 -21.32
C GLU A 223 28.82 -6.61 -21.58
N PRO A 224 29.54 -7.22 -20.62
CA PRO A 224 30.24 -6.70 -19.45
C PRO A 224 31.77 -6.56 -19.66
N LYS A 225 32.49 -5.94 -18.71
CA LYS A 225 33.95 -6.12 -18.60
C LYS A 225 34.43 -6.01 -17.15
N ALA A 226 34.68 -7.15 -16.53
CA ALA A 226 35.80 -7.31 -15.59
C ALA A 226 37.05 -7.62 -16.44
N PRO A 227 38.26 -7.24 -15.99
CA PRO A 227 39.03 -8.20 -15.21
C PRO A 227 39.91 -7.61 -14.10
N ALA A 228 40.15 -8.46 -13.10
CA ALA A 228 41.37 -8.69 -12.32
C ALA A 228 42.26 -7.51 -11.88
N ALA A 229 42.37 -7.35 -10.57
CA ALA A 229 43.63 -7.21 -9.83
C ALA A 229 43.51 -7.97 -8.50
#